data_AF-X8JVD4-F1
#
_entry.id   AF-X8JVD4-F1
#
_cell.length_a   1.000
_cell.length_b   1.000
_cell.length_c   1.000
_cell.angle_alpha   90.00
_cell.angle_beta   90.00
_cell.angle_gamma   90.00
#
_symmetry.space_group_name_H-M   'P 1'
#
loop_
_entity.id
_entity.type
_entity.pdbx_description
1 polymer ?
#
loop_
_entity_poly.entity_id
_entity_poly.type
_entity_poly.pdbx_seq_one_letter_code
_entity_poly.pdbx_strand_id
1 'polypeptide(L)'
;MYYVDQQQYQEWLRGAGKKYGKRKSGSRPECDNHKAAQGKYVKWGGLDVTGLGAFTCACHSLFLPRGLVDFYQGELFAYADYAFVSVVLWLLRNGPLEFGMTYNIWCHWITKLGERLQNLPQRLALPPGIQTGLVGGVPKFHLQGHAKVCWTRFCLNNMNFVGRIEGEGAERAWAYINETSGSTSEKSPGSRWDSINLIVLDWNFEKEIRMATFLVGKFVDAKKMYIVQLGVFNELHQSLPDKLTNVWEGVSIEPVEQGRAPGFQETIQRECAKEGDQPVDNTPQRSGATKWIALGIELEYSMELLRREATKLGEHATPSQHNKVNDKRKSLNDRVQSNRAKQANYMGDISAPDHPKRRVVSSWHPEYSELGLPTSYLVNTLKENSLNELLQLELELRRATCNDALRSVRNLLGAKALLLRYKRKNTSGEIATTRDEKTMQDHQEKVKRAQWKYNNSRDALLRHTK
;
A
#
# COMPACT_ATOMS: atom_id res chain seq x y z
N MET A 1 -23.90 26.13 -16.92
CA MET A 1 -22.56 26.70 -16.65
C MET A 1 -21.89 25.89 -15.55
N TYR A 2 -20.69 25.38 -15.81
CA TYR A 2 -19.97 24.46 -14.92
C TYR A 2 -19.04 25.17 -13.93
N TYR A 3 -18.51 26.32 -14.33
CA TYR A 3 -17.81 27.21 -13.41
C TYR A 3 -18.72 27.74 -12.32
N VAL A 4 -18.14 27.90 -11.12
CA VAL A 4 -18.71 28.79 -10.11
C VAL A 4 -18.81 30.21 -10.67
N ASP A 5 -19.64 31.05 -10.05
CA ASP A 5 -19.66 32.47 -10.38
C ASP A 5 -18.26 33.09 -10.15
N GLN A 6 -17.57 33.41 -11.25
CA GLN A 6 -16.16 33.77 -11.21
C GLN A 6 -15.94 35.13 -10.55
N GLN A 7 -16.84 36.08 -10.75
CA GLN A 7 -16.74 37.40 -10.14
C GLN A 7 -16.84 37.28 -8.62
N GLN A 8 -17.89 36.64 -8.13
CA GLN A 8 -18.11 36.44 -6.70
C GLN A 8 -17.02 35.59 -6.03
N TYR A 9 -16.51 34.60 -6.77
CA TYR A 9 -15.43 33.74 -6.32
C TYR A 9 -14.10 34.52 -6.18
N GLN A 10 -13.72 35.29 -7.21
CA GLN A 10 -12.51 36.12 -7.18
C GLN A 10 -12.60 37.24 -6.14
N GLU A 11 -13.76 37.89 -5.97
CA GLU A 11 -14.02 38.85 -4.90
C GLU A 11 -13.83 38.24 -3.51
N TRP A 12 -14.40 37.06 -3.28
CA TRP A 12 -14.19 36.34 -2.02
C TRP A 12 -12.72 35.98 -1.82
N LEU A 13 -12.03 35.47 -2.84
CA LEU A 13 -10.61 35.10 -2.74
C LEU A 13 -9.71 36.30 -2.39
N ARG A 14 -9.99 37.48 -2.94
CA ARG A 14 -9.25 38.72 -2.61
C ARG A 14 -9.33 39.04 -1.11
N GLY A 15 -10.47 38.78 -0.47
CA GLY A 15 -10.64 38.94 0.99
C GLY A 15 -10.15 37.73 1.81
N ALA A 16 -10.33 36.52 1.29
CA ALA A 16 -10.06 35.26 1.97
C ALA A 16 -8.57 34.88 1.97
N GLY A 17 -7.78 35.36 1.00
CA GLY A 17 -6.35 35.10 0.88
C GLY A 17 -5.50 35.51 2.10
N LYS A 18 -6.02 36.38 2.98
CA LYS A 18 -5.39 36.72 4.26
C LYS A 18 -5.63 35.68 5.37
N LYS A 19 -6.69 34.86 5.27
CA LYS A 19 -7.08 33.84 6.26
C LYS A 19 -6.63 32.44 5.86
N TYR A 20 -6.64 32.13 4.56
CA TYR A 20 -6.19 30.86 3.99
C TYR A 20 -4.69 30.91 3.68
N GLY A 21 -3.87 31.17 4.68
CA GLY A 21 -2.48 31.56 4.46
C GLY A 21 -1.56 31.30 5.64
N LYS A 22 -1.36 30.02 5.96
CA LYS A 22 -0.15 29.36 6.50
C LYS A 22 -0.61 28.08 7.19
N ARG A 23 -0.15 26.92 6.70
CA ARG A 23 -0.19 25.68 7.49
C ARG A 23 0.53 26.01 8.80
N LYS A 24 -0.17 26.08 9.94
CA LYS A 24 0.51 26.17 11.24
C LYS A 24 1.37 24.90 11.34
N SER A 25 2.70 25.08 11.32
CA SER A 25 3.67 24.01 11.57
C SER A 25 3.29 23.34 12.90
N GLY A 26 2.84 22.09 12.86
CA GLY A 26 2.60 21.32 14.10
C GLY A 26 1.35 20.43 14.11
N SER A 27 0.33 20.68 13.31
CA SER A 27 -0.86 19.80 13.25
C SER A 27 -0.86 18.96 11.98
N ARG A 28 0.02 17.95 11.96
CA ARG A 28 0.03 16.95 10.89
C ARG A 28 -1.11 15.97 11.14
N PRO A 29 -2.04 15.75 10.19
CA PRO A 29 -2.98 14.66 10.31
C PRO A 29 -2.20 13.34 10.40
N GLU A 30 -2.73 12.40 11.17
CA GLU A 30 -2.12 11.10 11.48
C GLU A 30 -1.76 10.28 10.23
N CYS A 31 -2.39 10.59 9.08
CA CYS A 31 -2.06 10.03 7.79
C CYS A 31 -1.05 10.90 7.05
N ASP A 32 0.22 10.49 7.00
CA ASP A 32 1.26 11.29 6.33
C ASP A 32 2.09 10.54 5.26
N ASN A 33 1.68 9.34 4.86
CA ASN A 33 2.38 8.63 3.78
C ASN A 33 2.07 9.16 2.37
N HIS A 34 1.14 10.11 2.21
CA HIS A 34 0.67 10.56 0.90
C HIS A 34 1.42 11.82 0.43
N LYS A 35 2.23 11.68 -0.62
CA LYS A 35 3.06 12.77 -1.19
C LYS A 35 2.25 13.95 -1.74
N ALA A 36 0.97 13.79 -2.13
CA ALA A 36 0.19 14.92 -2.63
C ALA A 36 -0.11 15.97 -1.53
N ALA A 37 -0.10 15.58 -0.25
CA ALA A 37 -0.20 16.53 0.87
C ALA A 37 1.17 17.15 1.25
N GLN A 38 2.26 16.64 0.67
CA GLN A 38 3.64 17.01 0.96
C GLN A 38 4.15 17.96 -0.13
N GLY A 39 3.67 19.20 -0.09
CA GLY A 39 4.38 20.37 -0.60
C GLY A 39 4.83 20.30 -2.06
N LYS A 40 3.94 20.67 -2.97
CA LYS A 40 4.34 21.28 -4.25
C LYS A 40 3.61 22.60 -4.43
N TYR A 41 4.01 23.60 -3.64
CA TYR A 41 3.84 24.98 -4.06
C TYR A 41 4.79 25.21 -5.22
N VAL A 42 4.47 24.71 -6.42
CA VAL A 42 5.15 25.18 -7.62
C VAL A 42 4.61 26.59 -7.85
N LYS A 43 5.39 27.58 -7.41
CA LYS A 43 5.15 28.96 -7.83
C LYS A 43 5.50 29.03 -9.32
N TRP A 44 4.52 28.76 -10.16
CA TRP A 44 4.60 29.17 -11.56
C TRP A 44 4.49 30.69 -11.57
N GLY A 45 5.63 31.38 -11.66
CA GLY A 45 5.66 32.83 -11.80
C GLY A 45 5.13 33.23 -13.17
N GLY A 46 4.32 34.30 -13.23
CA GLY A 46 3.82 34.86 -14.50
C GLY A 46 2.57 34.20 -15.09
N LEU A 47 1.85 33.36 -14.33
CA LEU A 47 0.55 32.81 -14.74
C LEU A 47 -0.61 33.52 -14.04
N ASP A 48 -1.65 33.89 -14.80
CA ASP A 48 -2.91 34.41 -14.25
C ASP A 48 -3.69 33.33 -13.48
N VAL A 49 -3.61 32.07 -13.94
CA VAL A 49 -4.23 30.89 -13.33
C VAL A 49 -3.19 29.77 -13.28
N THR A 50 -3.01 29.19 -12.10
CA THR A 50 -2.00 28.14 -11.82
C THR A 50 -2.55 26.73 -11.95
N GLY A 51 -3.87 26.56 -12.07
CA GLY A 51 -4.52 25.25 -12.19
C GLY A 51 -6.04 25.33 -12.20
N LEU A 52 -6.68 24.17 -12.28
CA LEU A 52 -8.13 24.01 -12.31
C LEU A 52 -8.53 22.94 -11.30
N GLY A 53 -9.59 23.20 -10.55
CA GLY A 53 -10.28 22.21 -9.71
C GLY A 53 -11.66 21.90 -10.28
N ALA A 54 -12.10 20.65 -10.11
CA ALA A 54 -13.36 20.16 -10.62
C ALA A 54 -14.01 19.16 -9.65
N PHE A 55 -15.33 19.22 -9.54
CA PHE A 55 -16.15 18.18 -8.92
C PHE A 55 -16.84 17.36 -10.00
N THR A 56 -16.78 16.05 -9.88
CA THR A 56 -17.40 15.12 -10.82
C THR A 56 -18.23 14.07 -10.08
N CYS A 57 -19.24 13.52 -10.73
CA CYS A 57 -19.97 12.35 -10.24
C CYS A 57 -19.05 11.13 -10.31
N ALA A 58 -18.74 10.51 -9.16
CA ALA A 58 -17.84 9.35 -9.11
C ALA A 58 -18.35 8.15 -9.94
N CYS A 59 -19.67 7.93 -9.99
CA CYS A 59 -20.28 6.81 -10.71
C CYS A 59 -20.30 7.02 -12.23
N HIS A 60 -20.64 8.24 -12.66
CA HIS A 60 -20.90 8.54 -14.07
C HIS A 60 -19.74 9.26 -14.76
N SER A 61 -18.75 9.74 -14.02
CA SER A 61 -17.68 10.63 -14.49
C SER A 61 -18.19 11.92 -15.15
N LEU A 62 -19.37 12.42 -14.75
CA LEU A 62 -19.92 13.68 -15.25
C LEU A 62 -19.37 14.85 -14.43
N PHE A 63 -18.96 15.94 -15.07
CA PHE A 63 -18.67 17.18 -14.36
C PHE A 63 -19.95 17.74 -13.75
N LEU A 64 -19.86 18.16 -12.49
CA LEU A 64 -21.00 18.71 -11.77
C LEU A 64 -21.11 20.21 -12.05
N PRO A 65 -22.32 20.73 -12.31
CA PRO A 65 -22.54 22.16 -12.45
C PRO A 65 -22.10 22.92 -11.21
N ARG A 66 -21.52 24.11 -11.41
CA ARG A 66 -20.88 24.92 -10.35
C ARG A 66 -19.71 24.22 -9.63
N GLY A 67 -19.14 23.17 -10.22
CA GLY A 67 -18.02 22.41 -9.67
C GLY A 67 -16.64 22.83 -10.13
N LEU A 68 -16.52 23.70 -11.15
CA LEU A 68 -15.23 24.16 -11.67
C LEU A 68 -14.76 25.46 -10.99
N VAL A 69 -13.48 25.47 -10.58
CA VAL A 69 -12.81 26.62 -9.93
C VAL A 69 -11.38 26.76 -10.43
N ASP A 70 -10.95 27.99 -10.68
CA ASP A 70 -9.54 28.27 -10.99
C ASP A 70 -8.68 28.37 -9.74
N PHE A 71 -7.44 27.89 -9.83
CA PHE A 71 -6.43 27.99 -8.77
C PHE A 71 -5.47 29.14 -9.06
N TYR A 72 -5.14 29.95 -8.06
CA TYR A 72 -4.26 31.12 -8.22
C TYR A 72 -2.94 31.00 -7.44
N GLN A 73 -2.87 30.11 -6.44
CA GLN A 73 -1.69 29.94 -5.57
C GLN A 73 -1.38 28.46 -5.34
N GLY A 74 -1.41 27.65 -6.41
CA GLY A 74 -1.32 26.19 -6.31
C GLY A 74 -2.60 25.59 -5.73
N GLU A 75 -2.56 24.36 -5.21
CA GLU A 75 -3.75 23.70 -4.65
C GLU A 75 -3.99 24.13 -3.19
N LEU A 76 -5.13 24.76 -2.92
CA LEU A 76 -5.58 25.15 -1.58
C LEU A 76 -6.97 24.58 -1.28
N PHE A 77 -7.22 24.20 -0.02
CA PHE A 77 -8.54 23.73 0.40
C PHE A 77 -9.65 24.76 0.16
N ALA A 78 -9.33 26.05 0.22
CA ALA A 78 -10.27 27.14 -0.06
C ALA A 78 -11.03 26.96 -1.39
N TYR A 79 -10.31 26.53 -2.44
CA TYR A 79 -10.89 26.33 -3.76
C TYR A 79 -11.85 25.14 -3.77
N ALA A 80 -11.43 24.02 -3.16
CA ALA A 80 -12.26 22.83 -3.02
C ALA A 80 -13.50 23.07 -2.15
N ASP A 81 -13.36 23.82 -1.05
CA ASP A 81 -14.47 24.13 -0.14
C ASP A 81 -15.53 24.99 -0.84
N TYR A 82 -15.11 26.03 -1.59
CA TYR A 82 -16.02 26.90 -2.34
C TYR A 82 -16.76 26.13 -3.43
N ALA A 83 -16.05 25.31 -4.21
CA ALA A 83 -16.63 24.47 -5.25
C ALA A 83 -17.59 23.42 -4.66
N PHE A 84 -17.18 22.73 -3.59
CA PHE A 84 -18.00 21.74 -2.89
C PHE A 84 -19.36 22.33 -2.49
N VAL A 85 -19.37 23.46 -1.79
CA VAL A 85 -20.62 24.06 -1.34
C VAL A 85 -21.46 24.55 -2.52
N SER A 86 -20.82 25.13 -3.55
CA SER A 86 -21.52 25.58 -4.75
C SER A 86 -22.23 24.43 -5.48
N VAL A 87 -21.58 23.26 -5.56
CA VAL A 87 -22.16 22.03 -6.13
C VAL A 87 -23.30 21.51 -5.26
N VAL A 88 -23.10 21.41 -3.95
CA VAL A 88 -24.12 20.89 -3.03
C VAL A 88 -25.37 21.76 -3.06
N LEU A 89 -25.22 23.08 -2.98
CA LEU A 89 -26.33 24.01 -3.09
C LEU A 89 -27.02 23.95 -4.46
N TRP A 90 -26.28 23.63 -5.53
CA TRP A 90 -26.89 23.40 -6.85
C TRP A 90 -27.71 22.11 -6.89
N LEU A 91 -27.18 21.01 -6.35
CA LEU A 91 -27.86 19.71 -6.30
C LEU A 91 -29.15 19.77 -5.48
N LEU A 92 -29.12 20.46 -4.33
CA LEU A 92 -30.26 20.57 -3.42
C LEU A 92 -31.41 21.42 -3.95
N ARG A 93 -31.24 22.15 -5.07
CA ARG A 93 -32.32 22.92 -5.71
C ARG A 93 -33.50 22.05 -6.16
N ASN A 94 -33.23 20.78 -6.45
CA ASN A 94 -34.22 19.81 -6.88
C ASN A 94 -34.77 18.95 -5.73
N GLY A 95 -34.44 19.31 -4.48
CA GLY A 95 -34.85 18.59 -3.28
C GLY A 95 -33.69 17.97 -2.51
N PRO A 96 -33.96 17.43 -1.31
CA PRO A 96 -32.96 16.73 -0.51
C PRO A 96 -32.38 15.53 -1.27
N LEU A 97 -31.06 15.38 -1.23
CA LEU A 97 -30.35 14.28 -1.85
C LEU A 97 -29.31 13.75 -0.87
N GLU A 98 -29.31 12.45 -0.64
CA GLU A 98 -28.20 11.78 0.04
C GLU A 98 -27.05 11.61 -0.95
N PHE A 99 -25.85 12.05 -0.54
CA PHE A 99 -24.66 11.90 -1.36
C PHE A 99 -23.44 11.62 -0.49
N GLY A 100 -22.48 10.92 -1.08
CA GLY A 100 -21.14 10.77 -0.54
C GLY A 100 -20.10 11.46 -1.43
N MET A 101 -18.88 11.58 -0.94
CA MET A 101 -17.78 12.18 -1.68
C MET A 101 -16.53 11.29 -1.62
N THR A 102 -15.83 11.17 -2.74
CA THR A 102 -14.48 10.60 -2.76
C THR A 102 -13.47 11.71 -2.96
N TYR A 103 -12.35 11.65 -2.23
CA TYR A 103 -11.25 12.59 -2.41
C TYR A 103 -9.92 11.95 -2.04
N ASN A 104 -8.89 12.14 -2.87
CA ASN A 104 -7.56 11.56 -2.66
C ASN A 104 -7.01 11.91 -1.28
N ILE A 105 -7.28 13.11 -0.77
CA ILE A 105 -6.87 13.55 0.57
C ILE A 105 -8.06 13.75 1.50
N TRP A 106 -9.10 12.92 1.36
CA TRP A 106 -10.32 12.95 2.19
C TRP A 106 -10.01 13.05 3.69
N CYS A 107 -9.11 12.21 4.19
CA CYS A 107 -8.71 12.17 5.60
C CYS A 107 -8.11 13.48 6.11
N HIS A 108 -7.52 14.30 5.23
CA HIS A 108 -7.04 15.65 5.57
C HIS A 108 -8.16 16.67 5.46
N TRP A 109 -8.96 16.58 4.39
CA TRP A 109 -9.95 17.58 4.04
C TRP A 109 -11.12 17.62 5.04
N ILE A 110 -11.67 16.45 5.42
CA ILE A 110 -12.87 16.36 6.26
C ILE A 110 -12.66 16.87 7.69
N THR A 111 -11.47 16.67 8.27
CA THR A 111 -11.18 16.95 9.69
C THR A 111 -11.39 18.42 10.08
N LYS A 112 -11.09 19.34 9.16
CA LYS A 112 -11.21 20.78 9.36
C LYS A 112 -12.27 21.43 8.48
N LEU A 113 -13.12 20.61 7.83
CA LEU A 113 -14.12 21.14 6.90
C LEU A 113 -15.06 22.12 7.60
N GLY A 114 -15.63 21.75 8.75
CA GLY A 114 -16.57 22.62 9.48
C GLY A 114 -16.01 24.01 9.81
N GLU A 115 -14.76 24.07 10.30
CA GLU A 115 -14.06 25.33 10.57
C GLU A 115 -13.84 26.15 9.28
N ARG A 116 -13.51 25.49 8.16
CA ARG A 116 -13.29 26.17 6.88
C ARG A 116 -14.59 26.68 6.27
N LEU A 117 -15.70 25.94 6.39
CA LEU A 117 -17.01 26.35 5.89
C LEU A 117 -17.51 27.65 6.54
N GLN A 118 -17.17 27.91 7.80
CA GLN A 118 -17.48 29.19 8.48
C GLN A 118 -16.79 30.41 7.85
N ASN A 119 -15.74 30.22 7.05
CA ASN A 119 -15.04 31.28 6.35
C ASN A 119 -15.60 31.56 4.94
N LEU A 120 -16.58 30.77 4.49
CA LEU A 120 -17.27 31.01 3.23
C LEU A 120 -18.28 32.16 3.38
N PRO A 121 -18.63 32.86 2.28
CA PRO A 121 -19.66 33.88 2.30
C PRO A 121 -21.00 33.32 2.78
N GLN A 122 -21.81 34.12 3.48
CA GLN A 122 -23.11 33.69 4.04
C GLN A 122 -24.07 33.11 3.00
N ARG A 123 -24.01 33.59 1.74
CA ARG A 123 -24.80 33.03 0.62
C ARG A 123 -24.45 31.57 0.28
N LEU A 124 -23.28 31.11 0.72
CA LEU A 124 -22.80 29.73 0.62
C LEU A 124 -22.90 29.02 1.98
N ALA A 125 -23.85 29.38 2.84
CA ALA A 125 -24.14 28.59 4.02
C ALA A 125 -24.82 27.28 3.61
N LEU A 126 -24.25 26.14 4.01
CA LEU A 126 -24.93 24.85 3.82
C LEU A 126 -26.14 24.74 4.75
N PRO A 127 -27.22 24.08 4.30
CA PRO A 127 -28.33 23.72 5.18
C PRO A 127 -27.86 22.89 6.38
N PRO A 128 -28.52 23.01 7.55
CA PRO A 128 -28.23 22.19 8.72
C PRO A 128 -28.27 20.69 8.39
N GLY A 129 -27.38 19.91 9.01
CA GLY A 129 -27.34 18.45 8.84
C GLY A 129 -26.50 17.94 7.66
N ILE A 130 -26.33 18.73 6.60
CA ILE A 130 -25.55 18.31 5.41
C ILE A 130 -24.09 18.01 5.77
N GLN A 131 -23.44 18.90 6.51
CA GLN A 131 -22.04 18.71 6.90
C GLN A 131 -21.87 17.51 7.85
N THR A 132 -22.77 17.34 8.82
CA THR A 132 -22.69 16.26 9.82
C THR A 132 -23.03 14.89 9.24
N GLY A 133 -23.88 14.85 8.21
CA GLY A 133 -24.24 13.63 7.48
C GLY A 133 -23.29 13.30 6.33
N LEU A 134 -22.27 14.12 6.06
CA LEU A 134 -21.38 13.92 4.92
C LEU A 134 -20.49 12.69 5.13
N VAL A 135 -20.75 11.65 4.35
CA VAL A 135 -19.91 10.45 4.28
C VAL A 135 -18.97 10.56 3.09
N GLY A 136 -17.73 10.12 3.25
CA GLY A 136 -16.81 10.08 2.14
C GLY A 136 -15.56 9.26 2.43
N GLY A 137 -14.83 8.96 1.37
CA GLY A 137 -13.69 8.04 1.41
C GLY A 137 -12.58 8.41 0.43
N VAL A 138 -11.53 7.60 0.46
CA VAL A 138 -10.39 7.75 -0.45
C VAL A 138 -10.60 6.78 -1.63
N PRO A 139 -10.45 7.24 -2.89
CA PRO A 139 -10.47 6.34 -4.04
C PRO A 139 -9.47 5.19 -3.90
N LYS A 140 -9.81 4.02 -4.48
CA LYS A 140 -9.13 2.75 -4.20
C LYS A 140 -7.64 2.75 -4.54
N PHE A 141 -7.25 3.38 -5.64
CA PHE A 141 -5.85 3.45 -6.07
C PHE A 141 -5.04 4.32 -5.09
N HIS A 142 -5.59 5.47 -4.73
CA HIS A 142 -4.93 6.44 -3.85
C HIS A 142 -4.82 5.96 -2.40
N LEU A 143 -5.78 5.14 -1.92
CA LEU A 143 -5.78 4.60 -0.56
C LEU A 143 -4.47 3.88 -0.19
N GLN A 144 -3.74 3.33 -1.17
CA GLN A 144 -2.44 2.70 -0.94
C GLN A 144 -1.40 3.65 -0.35
N GLY A 145 -1.46 4.93 -0.69
CA GLY A 145 -0.57 5.96 -0.15
C GLY A 145 -0.95 6.46 1.24
N HIS A 146 -2.03 5.94 1.85
CA HIS A 146 -2.50 6.38 3.17
C HIS A 146 -2.03 5.46 4.30
N ALA A 147 -2.01 6.00 5.52
CA ALA A 147 -1.76 5.25 6.75
C ALA A 147 -2.84 4.17 6.97
N LYS A 148 -2.51 3.12 7.74
CA LYS A 148 -3.40 1.95 7.93
C LYS A 148 -4.74 2.29 8.56
N VAL A 149 -4.78 3.27 9.47
CA VAL A 149 -6.03 3.81 10.00
C VAL A 149 -7.01 4.29 8.91
N CYS A 150 -6.51 4.84 7.79
CA CYS A 150 -7.36 5.27 6.67
C CYS A 150 -7.93 4.08 5.89
N TRP A 151 -7.27 2.92 5.88
CA TRP A 151 -7.81 1.71 5.26
C TRP A 151 -9.05 1.22 6.01
N THR A 152 -9.03 1.30 7.34
CA THR A 152 -10.20 0.95 8.14
C THR A 152 -11.32 1.97 7.95
N ARG A 153 -11.00 3.26 8.09
CA ARG A 153 -11.99 4.35 8.16
C ARG A 153 -12.53 4.83 6.81
N PHE A 154 -11.69 4.86 5.77
CA PHE A 154 -11.96 5.57 4.53
C PHE A 154 -11.87 4.70 3.27
N CYS A 155 -11.76 3.38 3.44
CA CYS A 155 -11.88 2.45 2.32
C CYS A 155 -13.34 2.33 1.90
N LEU A 156 -13.61 2.54 0.61
CA LEU A 156 -14.96 2.43 0.05
C LEU A 156 -15.56 1.02 0.21
N ASN A 157 -14.74 -0.03 0.36
CA ASN A 157 -15.24 -1.39 0.61
C ASN A 157 -15.78 -1.58 2.05
N ASN A 158 -15.41 -0.70 2.96
CA ASN A 158 -15.80 -0.72 4.37
C ASN A 158 -16.96 0.23 4.66
N MET A 159 -17.47 0.93 3.63
CA MET A 159 -18.48 1.96 3.77
C MET A 159 -19.86 1.46 3.41
N ASN A 160 -20.84 1.82 4.22
CA ASN A 160 -22.25 1.60 3.93
C ASN A 160 -22.70 2.52 2.78
N PHE A 161 -23.67 2.05 2.00
CA PHE A 161 -24.40 2.83 0.97
C PHE A 161 -23.57 3.32 -0.24
N VAL A 162 -22.28 2.98 -0.33
CA VAL A 162 -21.40 3.39 -1.43
C VAL A 162 -21.46 2.41 -2.63
N GLY A 163 -21.95 1.20 -2.40
CA GLY A 163 -21.91 0.12 -3.41
C GLY A 163 -20.47 -0.28 -3.76
N ARG A 164 -20.30 -1.04 -4.86
CA ARG A 164 -18.97 -1.52 -5.30
C ARG A 164 -18.33 -0.60 -6.33
N ILE A 165 -18.00 0.63 -5.94
CA ILE A 165 -17.33 1.61 -6.81
C ILE A 165 -15.82 1.68 -6.56
N GLU A 166 -15.06 2.32 -7.46
CA GLU A 166 -13.62 2.57 -7.29
C GLU A 166 -13.30 3.98 -6.82
N GLY A 167 -14.13 4.96 -7.18
CA GLY A 167 -13.97 6.35 -6.77
C GLY A 167 -12.99 7.16 -7.63
N GLU A 168 -12.41 6.60 -8.70
CA GLU A 168 -11.46 7.25 -9.63
C GLU A 168 -12.17 7.89 -10.83
N GLY A 169 -13.48 8.10 -10.74
CA GLY A 169 -14.29 8.73 -11.79
C GLY A 169 -13.74 10.09 -12.25
N ALA A 170 -13.17 10.85 -11.32
CA ALA A 170 -12.55 12.14 -11.57
C ALA A 170 -11.29 12.05 -12.43
N GLU A 171 -10.45 11.01 -12.26
CA GLU A 171 -9.20 10.86 -13.02
C GLU A 171 -9.46 10.67 -14.52
N ARG A 172 -10.56 9.97 -14.87
CA ARG A 172 -11.01 9.81 -16.26
C ARG A 172 -11.45 11.13 -16.89
N ALA A 173 -12.18 11.95 -16.13
CA ALA A 173 -12.60 13.28 -16.58
C ALA A 173 -11.39 14.23 -16.71
N TRP A 174 -10.43 14.12 -15.79
CA TRP A 174 -9.18 14.87 -15.83
C TRP A 174 -8.31 14.53 -17.03
N ALA A 175 -8.16 13.25 -17.37
CA ALA A 175 -7.40 12.82 -18.53
C ALA A 175 -7.91 13.51 -19.81
N TYR A 176 -9.22 13.56 -20.00
CA TYR A 176 -9.84 14.21 -21.15
C TYR A 176 -9.61 15.73 -21.20
N ILE A 177 -9.93 16.46 -20.12
CA ILE A 177 -9.77 17.93 -20.13
C ILE A 177 -8.29 18.35 -20.23
N ASN A 178 -7.36 17.56 -19.68
CA ASN A 178 -5.93 17.85 -19.73
C ASN A 178 -5.38 17.85 -21.15
N GLU A 179 -5.96 17.09 -22.08
CA GLU A 179 -5.58 17.13 -23.51
C GLU A 179 -5.77 18.52 -24.13
N THR A 180 -6.68 19.32 -23.57
CA THR A 180 -6.95 20.69 -24.06
C THR A 180 -6.07 21.77 -23.43
N SER A 181 -5.26 21.39 -22.43
CA SER A 181 -4.50 22.32 -21.58
C SER A 181 -3.65 23.31 -22.37
N GLY A 182 -2.89 22.84 -23.36
CA GLY A 182 -2.05 23.70 -24.21
C GLY A 182 -2.83 24.75 -25.01
N SER A 183 -4.02 24.40 -25.52
CA SER A 183 -4.87 25.37 -26.24
C SER A 183 -5.56 26.37 -25.31
N THR A 184 -5.71 26.03 -24.02
CA THR A 184 -6.39 26.88 -23.02
C THR A 184 -5.43 27.76 -22.24
N SER A 185 -4.12 27.46 -22.23
CA SER A 185 -3.13 28.20 -21.45
C SER A 185 -2.84 29.60 -21.98
N GLU A 186 -3.01 29.84 -23.29
CA GLU A 186 -2.75 31.14 -23.93
C GLU A 186 -4.01 31.99 -24.12
N LYS A 187 -5.17 31.50 -23.70
CA LYS A 187 -6.45 32.20 -23.86
C LYS A 187 -6.64 33.26 -22.77
N SER A 188 -7.29 34.36 -23.14
CA SER A 188 -7.77 35.35 -22.18
C SER A 188 -8.75 34.73 -21.18
N PRO A 189 -8.91 35.28 -19.95
CA PRO A 189 -9.70 34.65 -18.89
C PRO A 189 -11.13 34.26 -19.31
N GLY A 190 -11.87 35.18 -19.94
CA GLY A 190 -13.24 34.91 -20.41
C GLY A 190 -13.29 33.83 -21.49
N SER A 191 -12.43 33.95 -22.52
CA SER A 191 -12.36 32.96 -23.61
C SER A 191 -11.97 31.57 -23.10
N ARG A 192 -11.08 31.50 -22.10
CA ARG A 192 -10.69 30.26 -21.45
C ARG A 192 -11.87 29.62 -20.71
N TRP A 193 -12.64 30.40 -19.93
CA TRP A 193 -13.82 29.89 -19.23
C TRP A 193 -14.88 29.36 -20.18
N ASP A 194 -15.16 30.07 -21.27
CA ASP A 194 -16.12 29.64 -22.28
C ASP A 194 -15.65 28.35 -22.97
N SER A 195 -14.36 28.30 -23.35
CA SER A 195 -13.77 27.09 -23.95
C SER A 195 -13.90 25.88 -23.03
N ILE A 196 -13.51 26.01 -21.77
CA ILE A 196 -13.58 24.92 -20.80
C ILE A 196 -15.03 24.51 -20.52
N ASN A 197 -15.97 25.47 -20.39
CA ASN A 197 -17.39 25.14 -20.25
C ASN A 197 -17.90 24.32 -21.45
N LEU A 198 -17.51 24.66 -22.67
CA LEU A 198 -17.92 23.94 -23.88
C LEU A 198 -17.29 22.53 -23.94
N ILE A 199 -16.01 22.40 -23.62
CA ILE A 199 -15.30 21.10 -23.56
C ILE A 199 -15.97 20.17 -22.53
N VAL A 200 -16.29 20.72 -21.35
CA VAL A 200 -16.96 19.96 -20.29
C VAL A 200 -18.41 19.62 -20.65
N LEU A 201 -19.11 20.52 -21.35
CA LEU A 201 -20.43 20.26 -21.88
C LEU A 201 -20.43 19.10 -22.88
N ASP A 202 -19.48 19.11 -23.82
CA ASP A 202 -19.29 18.04 -24.81
C ASP A 202 -19.04 16.69 -24.12
N TRP A 203 -18.12 16.64 -23.16
CA TRP A 203 -17.88 15.45 -22.35
C TRP A 203 -19.16 14.94 -21.68
N ASN A 204 -19.89 15.82 -20.99
CA ASN A 204 -21.12 15.41 -20.31
C ASN A 204 -22.19 14.92 -21.29
N PHE A 205 -22.34 15.58 -22.44
CA PHE A 205 -23.28 15.19 -23.49
C PHE A 205 -22.95 13.80 -24.05
N GLU A 206 -21.69 13.56 -24.43
CA GLU A 206 -21.22 12.26 -24.89
C GLU A 206 -21.43 11.15 -23.84
N LYS A 207 -21.18 11.47 -22.57
CA LYS A 207 -21.42 10.55 -21.47
C LYS A 207 -22.89 10.21 -21.30
N GLU A 208 -23.78 11.19 -21.45
CA GLU A 208 -25.22 11.04 -21.32
C GLU A 208 -25.82 10.20 -22.45
N ILE A 209 -25.55 10.56 -23.71
CA ILE A 209 -26.13 9.86 -24.88
C ILE A 209 -25.65 8.40 -24.98
N ARG A 210 -24.42 8.11 -24.52
CA ARG A 210 -23.85 6.75 -24.55
C ARG A 210 -24.20 5.93 -23.31
N MET A 211 -24.76 6.55 -22.26
CA MET A 211 -24.94 5.91 -20.96
C MET A 211 -25.86 4.71 -21.03
N ALA A 212 -26.99 4.83 -21.72
CA ALA A 212 -27.99 3.75 -21.81
C ALA A 212 -27.36 2.48 -22.41
N THR A 213 -26.72 2.59 -23.57
CA THR A 213 -26.05 1.47 -24.25
C THR A 213 -24.91 0.90 -23.40
N PHE A 214 -24.13 1.76 -22.74
CA PHE A 214 -23.05 1.31 -21.84
C PHE A 214 -23.59 0.52 -20.65
N LEU A 215 -24.63 1.01 -19.97
CA LEU A 215 -25.23 0.36 -18.80
C LEU A 215 -25.86 -0.98 -19.16
N VAL A 216 -26.54 -1.08 -20.30
CA VAL A 216 -27.10 -2.36 -20.79
C VAL A 216 -25.97 -3.39 -21.01
N GLY A 217 -24.88 -3.00 -21.67
CA GLY A 217 -23.72 -3.87 -21.84
C GLY A 217 -23.11 -4.31 -20.51
N LYS A 218 -22.93 -3.38 -19.57
CA LYS A 218 -22.42 -3.67 -18.23
C LYS A 218 -23.33 -4.59 -17.43
N PHE A 219 -24.64 -4.47 -17.58
CA PHE A 219 -25.59 -5.37 -16.92
C PHE A 219 -25.48 -6.81 -17.43
N VAL A 220 -25.34 -7.00 -18.75
CA VAL A 220 -25.11 -8.33 -19.34
C VAL A 220 -23.80 -8.94 -18.81
N ASP A 221 -22.73 -8.17 -18.76
CA ASP A 221 -21.45 -8.62 -18.18
C ASP A 221 -21.57 -8.95 -16.69
N ALA A 222 -22.29 -8.12 -15.93
CA ALA A 222 -22.53 -8.35 -14.51
C ALA A 222 -23.30 -9.65 -14.26
N LYS A 223 -24.31 -9.98 -15.07
CA LYS A 223 -25.04 -11.27 -14.98
C LYS A 223 -24.12 -12.47 -15.22
N LYS A 224 -23.26 -12.39 -16.24
CA LYS A 224 -22.27 -13.45 -16.51
C LYS A 224 -21.31 -13.63 -15.34
N MET A 225 -20.79 -12.52 -14.81
CA MET A 225 -19.87 -12.54 -13.68
C MET A 225 -20.52 -13.02 -12.38
N TYR A 226 -21.81 -12.71 -12.15
CA TYR A 226 -22.56 -13.21 -11.02
C TYR A 226 -22.57 -14.75 -10.98
N ILE A 227 -22.88 -15.40 -12.10
CA ILE A 227 -22.89 -16.87 -12.20
C ILE A 227 -21.51 -17.45 -11.87
N VAL A 228 -20.45 -16.85 -12.42
CA VAL A 228 -19.06 -17.29 -12.18
C VAL A 228 -18.69 -17.14 -10.70
N GLN A 229 -18.97 -15.97 -10.10
CA GLN A 229 -18.61 -15.70 -8.71
C GLN A 229 -19.43 -16.54 -7.72
N LEU A 230 -20.71 -16.80 -8.02
CA LEU A 230 -21.54 -17.69 -7.23
C LEU A 230 -20.99 -19.12 -7.24
N GLY A 231 -20.55 -19.62 -8.40
CA GLY A 231 -19.89 -20.92 -8.49
C GLY A 231 -18.63 -21.00 -7.64
N VAL A 232 -17.76 -19.99 -7.70
CA VAL A 232 -16.54 -19.90 -6.88
C VAL A 232 -16.87 -19.85 -5.39
N PHE A 233 -17.88 -19.07 -5.02
CA PHE A 233 -18.33 -18.96 -3.62
C PHE A 233 -18.84 -20.31 -3.11
N ASN A 234 -19.71 -20.98 -3.87
CA ASN A 234 -20.28 -22.28 -3.49
C ASN A 234 -19.20 -23.35 -3.34
N GLU A 235 -18.24 -23.42 -4.29
CA GLU A 235 -17.11 -24.36 -4.21
C GLU A 235 -16.28 -24.11 -2.94
N LEU A 236 -15.98 -22.84 -2.64
CA LEU A 236 -15.25 -22.49 -1.42
C LEU A 236 -16.05 -22.83 -0.17
N HIS A 237 -17.33 -22.44 -0.10
CA HIS A 237 -18.19 -22.67 1.05
C HIS A 237 -18.33 -24.16 1.35
N GLN A 238 -18.57 -24.99 0.32
CA GLN A 238 -18.66 -26.45 0.45
C GLN A 238 -17.34 -27.12 0.84
N SER A 239 -16.20 -26.49 0.55
CA SER A 239 -14.88 -27.03 0.91
C SER A 239 -14.49 -26.78 2.38
N LEU A 240 -15.24 -25.93 3.09
CA LEU A 240 -14.93 -25.53 4.46
C LEU A 240 -15.83 -26.30 5.46
N PRO A 241 -15.32 -26.69 6.63
CA PRO A 241 -16.14 -27.33 7.65
C PRO A 241 -17.25 -26.39 8.17
N ASP A 242 -18.45 -26.91 8.40
CA ASP A 242 -19.60 -26.14 8.90
C ASP A 242 -19.30 -25.41 10.22
N LYS A 243 -18.48 -26.02 11.08
CA LYS A 243 -18.04 -25.37 12.32
C LYS A 243 -17.30 -24.06 12.06
N LEU A 244 -16.50 -24.00 11.00
CA LEU A 244 -15.72 -22.82 10.65
C LEU A 244 -16.59 -21.74 10.02
N THR A 245 -17.51 -22.12 9.12
CA THR A 245 -18.43 -21.17 8.48
C THR A 245 -19.36 -20.52 9.51
N ASN A 246 -19.94 -21.30 10.43
CA ASN A 246 -20.76 -20.78 11.53
C ASN A 246 -20.00 -19.77 12.42
N VAL A 247 -18.71 -20.02 12.70
CA VAL A 247 -17.88 -19.07 13.44
C VAL A 247 -17.70 -17.78 12.64
N TRP A 248 -17.44 -17.87 11.34
CA TRP A 248 -17.21 -16.70 10.48
C TRP A 248 -18.47 -15.88 10.23
N GLU A 249 -19.64 -16.50 10.13
CA GLU A 249 -20.93 -15.81 10.02
C GLU A 249 -21.24 -14.98 11.26
N GLY A 250 -20.74 -15.39 12.43
CA GLY A 250 -20.82 -14.62 13.67
C GLY A 250 -19.75 -13.53 13.83
N VAL A 251 -18.79 -13.41 12.92
CA VAL A 251 -17.76 -12.36 13.00
C VAL A 251 -18.37 -11.03 12.56
N SER A 252 -18.15 -9.99 13.37
CA SER A 252 -18.57 -8.64 13.03
C SER A 252 -17.98 -8.19 11.69
N ILE A 253 -18.83 -7.62 10.84
CA ILE A 253 -18.44 -6.97 9.59
C ILE A 253 -17.92 -5.54 9.80
N GLU A 254 -17.99 -5.03 11.04
CA GLU A 254 -17.49 -3.70 11.36
C GLU A 254 -15.98 -3.62 11.09
N PRO A 255 -15.52 -2.62 10.33
CA PRO A 255 -14.11 -2.47 10.03
C PRO A 255 -13.33 -2.16 11.30
N VAL A 256 -12.50 -3.10 11.74
CA VAL A 256 -11.56 -2.88 12.84
C VAL A 256 -10.15 -2.76 12.28
N GLU A 257 -9.32 -1.91 12.91
CA GLU A 257 -7.89 -1.91 12.64
C GLU A 257 -7.31 -3.21 13.19
N GLN A 258 -7.27 -4.24 12.34
CA GLN A 258 -6.63 -5.48 12.71
C GLN A 258 -5.13 -5.22 12.78
N GLY A 259 -4.59 -5.31 14.00
CA GLY A 259 -3.16 -5.37 14.22
C GLY A 259 -2.58 -6.51 13.39
N ARG A 260 -1.81 -6.18 12.35
CA ARG A 260 -1.01 -7.19 11.67
C ARG A 260 0.22 -7.44 12.52
N ALA A 261 0.62 -8.70 12.66
CA ALA A 261 1.93 -8.99 13.22
C ALA A 261 3.00 -8.30 12.35
N PRO A 262 3.98 -7.60 12.95
CA PRO A 262 4.94 -6.79 12.21
C PRO A 262 5.77 -7.66 11.27
N GLY A 263 6.08 -7.11 10.10
CA GLY A 263 6.99 -7.71 9.14
C GLY A 263 8.44 -7.45 9.50
N PHE A 264 9.36 -8.16 8.85
CA PHE A 264 10.79 -8.13 9.17
C PHE A 264 11.39 -6.72 9.10
N GLN A 265 11.13 -5.98 8.01
CA GLN A 265 11.67 -4.62 7.83
C GLN A 265 11.08 -3.62 8.83
N GLU A 266 9.80 -3.77 9.15
CA GLU A 266 9.09 -2.94 10.13
C GLU A 266 9.67 -3.14 11.53
N THR A 267 9.94 -4.40 11.91
CA THR A 267 10.64 -4.74 13.14
C THR A 267 12.05 -4.17 13.19
N ILE A 268 12.84 -4.27 12.10
CA ILE A 268 14.18 -3.66 12.04
C ILE A 268 14.13 -2.15 12.30
N GLN A 269 13.23 -1.43 11.63
CA GLN A 269 13.09 0.02 11.81
C GLN A 269 12.72 0.38 13.25
N ARG A 270 11.80 -0.38 13.84
CA ARG A 270 11.35 -0.18 15.23
C ARG A 270 12.48 -0.43 16.23
N GLU A 271 13.21 -1.54 16.11
CA GLU A 271 14.30 -1.86 17.04
C GLU A 271 15.51 -0.92 16.84
N CYS A 272 15.84 -0.54 15.60
CA CYS A 272 16.86 0.49 15.36
C CYS A 272 16.49 1.87 15.93
N ALA A 273 15.20 2.24 15.95
CA ALA A 273 14.77 3.49 16.59
C ALA A 273 14.96 3.43 18.11
N LYS A 274 14.60 2.31 18.75
CA LYS A 274 14.87 2.09 20.18
C LYS A 274 16.36 2.15 20.52
N GLU A 275 17.23 1.61 19.66
CA GLU A 275 18.68 1.72 19.83
C GLU A 275 19.17 3.18 19.78
N GLY A 276 18.50 4.05 19.03
CA GLY A 276 18.85 5.47 18.89
C GLY A 276 18.30 6.39 19.98
N ASP A 277 17.18 6.01 20.60
CA ASP A 277 16.49 6.82 21.62
C ASP A 277 16.98 6.57 23.06
N GLN A 278 17.85 5.57 23.28
CA GLN A 278 18.37 5.28 24.62
C GLN A 278 19.40 6.33 25.09
N PRO A 279 19.28 6.83 26.34
CA PRO A 279 20.22 7.81 26.89
C PRO A 279 21.64 7.22 26.96
N VAL A 280 22.63 8.06 26.67
CA VAL A 280 24.06 7.72 26.68
C VAL A 280 24.53 7.59 28.14
N ASP A 281 24.14 6.53 28.82
CA ASP A 281 24.71 6.14 30.11
C ASP A 281 25.67 4.95 29.94
N ASN A 282 26.69 4.90 30.80
CA ASN A 282 27.94 4.11 30.76
C ASN A 282 27.83 2.56 30.65
N THR A 283 26.72 2.00 30.18
CA THR A 283 26.64 0.60 29.74
C THR A 283 27.19 0.44 28.32
N PRO A 284 27.97 -0.64 28.03
CA PRO A 284 28.52 -0.86 26.70
C PRO A 284 27.41 -0.96 25.65
N GLN A 285 27.25 0.12 24.89
CA GLN A 285 26.17 0.36 23.95
C GLN A 285 26.31 -0.58 22.74
N ARG A 286 25.39 -1.55 22.58
CA ARG A 286 25.39 -2.47 21.43
C ARG A 286 24.72 -1.85 20.19
N SER A 287 25.08 -0.61 19.85
CA SER A 287 24.57 0.09 18.68
C SER A 287 24.79 -0.74 17.41
N GLY A 288 23.72 -0.97 16.63
CA GLY A 288 23.79 -1.75 15.39
C GLY A 288 23.63 -3.26 15.53
N ALA A 289 23.37 -3.78 16.73
CA ALA A 289 23.07 -5.20 16.95
C ALA A 289 21.87 -5.68 16.12
N THR A 290 20.82 -4.87 16.01
CA THR A 290 19.64 -5.16 15.16
C THR A 290 20.05 -5.42 13.71
N LYS A 291 20.89 -4.54 13.14
CA LYS A 291 21.34 -4.67 11.75
C LYS A 291 22.23 -5.89 11.55
N TRP A 292 23.09 -6.20 12.51
CA TRP A 292 23.95 -7.38 12.46
C TRP A 292 23.15 -8.68 12.48
N ILE A 293 22.21 -8.84 13.41
CA ILE A 293 21.33 -10.03 13.45
C ILE A 293 20.48 -10.12 12.18
N ALA A 294 19.88 -9.00 11.75
CA ALA A 294 19.07 -8.97 10.53
C ALA A 294 19.88 -9.41 9.30
N LEU A 295 21.12 -8.92 9.15
CA LEU A 295 22.02 -9.35 8.10
C LEU A 295 22.33 -10.85 8.20
N GLY A 296 22.55 -11.38 9.40
CA GLY A 296 22.72 -12.81 9.64
C GLY A 296 21.53 -13.64 9.13
N ILE A 297 20.31 -13.24 9.49
CA ILE A 297 19.07 -13.90 9.02
C ILE A 297 18.96 -13.86 7.48
N GLU A 298 19.32 -12.74 6.85
CA GLU A 298 19.34 -12.62 5.39
C GLU A 298 20.45 -13.42 4.71
N LEU A 299 21.60 -13.54 5.37
CA LEU A 299 22.71 -14.38 4.92
C LEU A 299 22.31 -15.85 4.90
N GLU A 300 21.59 -16.33 5.92
CA GLU A 300 21.07 -17.69 5.92
C GLU A 300 20.21 -17.98 4.70
N TYR A 301 19.38 -17.03 4.27
CA TYR A 301 18.57 -17.16 3.06
C TYR A 301 19.45 -17.13 1.79
N SER A 302 20.47 -16.28 1.75
CA SER A 302 21.46 -16.24 0.65
C SER A 302 22.20 -17.58 0.52
N MET A 303 22.58 -18.20 1.65
CA MET A 303 23.22 -19.52 1.69
C MET A 303 22.32 -20.60 1.11
N GLU A 304 21.03 -20.63 1.48
CA GLU A 304 20.08 -21.60 0.92
C GLU A 304 19.86 -21.43 -0.58
N LEU A 305 19.77 -20.18 -1.07
CA LEU A 305 19.64 -19.92 -2.49
C LEU A 305 20.84 -20.47 -3.27
N LEU A 306 22.06 -20.24 -2.77
CA LEU A 306 23.27 -20.78 -3.38
C LEU A 306 23.33 -22.30 -3.28
N ARG A 307 22.94 -22.89 -2.14
CA ARG A 307 22.84 -24.34 -1.97
C ARG A 307 21.93 -24.96 -3.03
N ARG A 308 20.72 -24.41 -3.21
CA ARG A 308 19.78 -24.89 -4.24
C ARG A 308 20.33 -24.75 -5.65
N GLU A 309 21.05 -23.68 -5.94
CA GLU A 309 21.69 -23.48 -7.24
C GLU A 309 22.82 -24.50 -7.46
N ALA A 310 23.66 -24.72 -6.46
CA ALA A 310 24.72 -25.71 -6.49
C ALA A 310 24.19 -27.14 -6.64
N THR A 311 23.12 -27.52 -5.92
CA THR A 311 22.50 -28.85 -6.06
C THR A 311 21.81 -29.06 -7.41
N LYS A 312 21.38 -27.98 -8.08
CA LYS A 312 20.80 -28.07 -9.43
C LYS A 312 21.86 -28.24 -10.53
N LEU A 313 23.13 -27.94 -10.24
CA LEU A 313 24.22 -28.27 -11.14
C LEU A 313 24.44 -29.79 -11.08
N GLY A 314 24.08 -30.48 -12.15
CA GLY A 314 24.39 -31.90 -12.32
C GLY A 314 25.83 -32.12 -12.78
N GLU A 315 26.23 -33.38 -12.93
CA GLU A 315 27.57 -33.79 -13.35
C GLU A 315 27.98 -33.28 -14.74
N HIS A 316 27.00 -32.90 -15.57
CA HIS A 316 27.20 -32.38 -16.92
C HIS A 316 27.19 -30.84 -17.00
N ALA A 317 27.30 -30.15 -15.87
CA ALA A 317 27.34 -28.69 -15.86
C ALA A 317 28.61 -28.16 -16.57
N THR A 318 28.47 -27.07 -17.31
CA THR A 318 29.60 -26.51 -18.06
C THR A 318 30.61 -25.84 -17.13
N PRO A 319 31.89 -25.72 -17.53
CA PRO A 319 32.90 -25.00 -16.73
C PRO A 319 32.48 -23.56 -16.39
N SER A 320 31.78 -22.88 -17.31
CA SER A 320 31.25 -21.53 -17.08
C SER A 320 30.17 -21.51 -15.98
N GLN A 321 29.30 -22.53 -15.92
CA GLN A 321 28.29 -22.65 -14.87
C GLN A 321 28.92 -22.94 -13.50
N HIS A 322 29.96 -23.78 -13.46
CA HIS A 322 30.74 -24.02 -12.24
C HIS A 322 31.44 -22.75 -11.75
N ASN A 323 32.07 -22.00 -12.64
CA ASN A 323 32.73 -20.73 -12.30
C ASN A 323 31.74 -19.72 -11.70
N LYS A 324 30.55 -19.60 -12.28
CA LYS A 324 29.51 -18.70 -11.75
C LYS A 324 29.08 -19.05 -10.32
N VAL A 325 28.98 -20.33 -9.98
CA VAL A 325 28.68 -20.76 -8.59
C VAL A 325 29.88 -20.54 -7.68
N ASN A 326 31.10 -20.75 -8.16
CA ASN A 326 32.32 -20.46 -7.39
C ASN A 326 32.49 -18.96 -7.09
N ASP A 327 32.19 -18.08 -8.03
CA ASP A 327 32.19 -16.63 -7.82
C ASP A 327 31.17 -16.22 -6.74
N LYS A 328 29.97 -16.81 -6.80
CA LYS A 328 28.95 -16.63 -5.76
C LYS A 328 29.38 -17.18 -4.41
N ARG A 329 30.09 -18.31 -4.36
CA ARG A 329 30.68 -18.87 -3.13
C ARG A 329 31.71 -17.91 -2.55
N LYS A 330 32.61 -17.35 -3.36
CA LYS A 330 33.60 -16.36 -2.90
C LYS A 330 32.91 -15.14 -2.26
N SER A 331 31.97 -14.54 -2.98
CA SER A 331 31.19 -13.40 -2.47
C SER A 331 30.40 -13.74 -1.19
N LEU A 332 29.80 -14.93 -1.12
CA LEU A 332 29.09 -15.39 0.08
C LEU A 332 30.06 -15.60 1.25
N ASN A 333 31.22 -16.20 1.01
CA ASN A 333 32.25 -16.41 2.02
C ASN A 333 32.70 -15.08 2.62
N ASP A 334 32.99 -14.07 1.79
CA ASP A 334 33.40 -12.74 2.26
C ASP A 334 32.35 -12.12 3.19
N ARG A 335 31.06 -12.25 2.84
CA ARG A 335 29.95 -11.77 3.67
C ARG A 335 29.79 -12.57 4.97
N VAL A 336 29.96 -13.89 4.92
CA VAL A 336 29.91 -14.78 6.11
C VAL A 336 31.05 -14.45 7.07
N GLN A 337 32.28 -14.32 6.57
CA GLN A 337 33.44 -13.96 7.37
C GLN A 337 33.29 -12.55 7.97
N SER A 338 32.80 -11.58 7.18
CA SER A 338 32.52 -10.23 7.67
C SER A 338 31.47 -10.23 8.79
N ASN A 339 30.40 -11.03 8.66
CA ASN A 339 29.38 -11.13 9.69
C ASN A 339 29.90 -11.81 10.98
N ARG A 340 30.74 -12.85 10.84
CA ARG A 340 31.39 -13.53 11.97
C ARG A 340 32.42 -12.65 12.67
N ALA A 341 33.22 -11.89 11.94
CA ALA A 341 34.17 -10.95 12.53
C ALA A 341 33.48 -9.91 13.43
N LYS A 342 32.24 -9.51 13.07
CA LYS A 342 31.42 -8.62 13.91
C LYS A 342 30.79 -9.31 15.13
N GLN A 343 30.76 -10.64 15.19
CA GLN A 343 30.17 -11.38 16.30
C GLN A 343 30.84 -11.02 17.63
N ALA A 344 32.18 -10.94 17.66
CA ALA A 344 32.94 -10.59 18.85
C ALA A 344 32.53 -9.21 19.43
N ASN A 345 32.19 -8.25 18.56
CA ASN A 345 31.76 -6.91 18.98
C ASN A 345 30.42 -6.91 19.73
N TYR A 346 29.56 -7.91 19.49
CA TYR A 346 28.21 -7.98 20.07
C TYR A 346 28.06 -9.08 21.12
N MET A 347 28.77 -10.19 20.96
CA MET A 347 28.67 -11.38 21.82
C MET A 347 29.89 -11.61 22.70
N GLY A 348 30.97 -10.85 22.52
CA GLY A 348 32.24 -11.04 23.23
C GLY A 348 32.94 -12.34 22.82
N ASP A 349 33.90 -12.78 23.65
CA ASP A 349 34.60 -14.05 23.50
C ASP A 349 33.73 -15.23 23.95
N ILE A 350 32.69 -15.51 23.16
CA ILE A 350 31.83 -16.68 23.36
C ILE A 350 32.47 -17.92 22.73
N SER A 351 32.23 -19.08 23.35
CA SER A 351 32.65 -20.38 22.81
C SER A 351 32.01 -20.69 21.44
N ALA A 352 32.41 -21.80 20.83
CA ALA A 352 31.77 -22.26 19.61
C ALA A 352 30.27 -22.58 19.85
N PRO A 353 29.39 -22.38 18.85
CA PRO A 353 27.97 -22.72 18.95
C PRO A 353 27.73 -24.14 19.47
N ASP A 354 26.98 -24.26 20.56
CA ASP A 354 26.80 -25.51 21.33
C ASP A 354 25.37 -26.09 21.25
N HIS A 355 24.42 -25.39 20.62
CA HIS A 355 23.05 -25.90 20.50
C HIS A 355 23.04 -27.19 19.64
N PRO A 356 22.33 -28.27 20.06
CA PRO A 356 22.35 -29.56 19.36
C PRO A 356 21.67 -29.50 17.97
N LYS A 357 20.68 -28.62 17.81
CA LYS A 357 19.99 -28.36 16.52
C LYS A 357 20.61 -27.22 15.69
N ARG A 358 21.88 -26.86 15.95
CA ARG A 358 22.62 -25.87 15.12
C ARG A 358 22.88 -26.42 13.71
N ARG A 359 23.34 -25.57 12.80
CA ARG A 359 23.68 -26.01 11.44
C ARG A 359 24.99 -26.81 11.47
N VAL A 360 25.00 -27.94 10.75
CA VAL A 360 26.19 -28.79 10.58
C VAL A 360 27.19 -28.07 9.67
N VAL A 361 28.43 -27.94 10.16
CA VAL A 361 29.53 -27.25 9.50
C VAL A 361 30.15 -28.16 8.43
N SER A 362 30.33 -27.65 7.21
CA SER A 362 31.29 -28.19 6.24
C SER A 362 32.34 -27.12 5.95
N SER A 363 33.62 -27.46 6.13
CA SER A 363 34.76 -26.54 6.00
C SER A 363 35.00 -26.02 4.58
N TRP A 364 34.49 -26.72 3.57
CA TRP A 364 34.84 -26.45 2.16
C TRP A 364 33.89 -25.49 1.43
N HIS A 365 32.70 -25.21 1.98
CA HIS A 365 31.64 -24.53 1.24
C HIS A 365 30.85 -23.55 2.14
N PRO A 366 30.81 -22.24 1.80
CA PRO A 366 30.21 -21.20 2.66
C PRO A 366 28.69 -21.34 2.86
N GLU A 367 27.98 -21.99 1.92
CA GLU A 367 26.55 -22.29 2.04
C GLU A 367 26.20 -23.36 3.09
N TYR A 368 27.20 -23.96 3.74
CA TYR A 368 27.06 -24.90 4.86
C TYR A 368 27.69 -24.38 6.16
N SER A 369 28.06 -23.10 6.21
CA SER A 369 28.65 -22.48 7.39
C SER A 369 27.64 -22.19 8.50
N GLU A 370 28.06 -22.28 9.77
CA GLU A 370 27.29 -21.77 10.92
C GLU A 370 27.62 -20.29 11.15
N LEU A 371 26.61 -19.42 11.28
CA LEU A 371 26.82 -17.98 11.44
C LEU A 371 27.09 -17.58 12.90
N GLY A 372 26.74 -18.43 13.86
CA GLY A 372 26.94 -18.12 15.29
C GLY A 372 25.97 -17.07 15.81
N LEU A 373 24.75 -17.01 15.28
CA LEU A 373 23.69 -16.16 15.84
C LEU A 373 23.27 -16.67 17.23
N PRO A 374 22.70 -15.83 18.11
CA PRO A 374 22.27 -16.23 19.45
C PRO A 374 21.50 -17.55 19.52
N THR A 375 20.59 -17.83 18.58
CA THR A 375 19.83 -19.10 18.51
C THR A 375 20.65 -20.35 18.17
N SER A 376 21.97 -20.19 17.98
CA SER A 376 22.92 -21.29 17.77
C SER A 376 23.54 -21.77 19.09
N TYR A 377 23.19 -21.13 20.21
CA TYR A 377 23.73 -21.40 21.53
C TYR A 377 22.66 -21.92 22.50
N LEU A 378 23.05 -22.64 23.55
CA LEU A 378 22.18 -23.04 24.64
C LEU A 378 21.83 -21.84 25.54
N VAL A 379 20.67 -21.91 26.19
CA VAL A 379 20.17 -20.86 27.10
C VAL A 379 21.16 -20.60 28.25
N ASN A 380 21.84 -21.63 28.76
CA ASN A 380 22.81 -21.47 29.85
C ASN A 380 24.02 -20.66 29.40
N THR A 381 24.61 -20.99 28.24
CA THR A 381 25.74 -20.30 27.62
C THR A 381 25.42 -18.83 27.35
N LEU A 382 24.21 -18.55 26.85
CA LEU A 382 23.75 -17.17 26.63
C LEU A 382 23.54 -16.39 27.95
N LYS A 383 23.10 -17.07 29.01
CA LYS A 383 22.94 -16.44 30.34
C LYS A 383 24.29 -16.11 30.97
N GLU A 384 25.23 -17.04 30.94
CA GLU A 384 26.59 -16.87 31.48
C GLU A 384 27.31 -15.67 30.82
N ASN A 385 27.05 -15.44 29.54
CA ASN A 385 27.65 -14.33 28.78
C ASN A 385 26.78 -13.06 28.72
N SER A 386 25.68 -12.98 29.48
CA SER A 386 24.77 -11.82 29.48
C SER A 386 24.23 -11.44 28.09
N LEU A 387 23.80 -12.45 27.31
CA LEU A 387 23.32 -12.30 25.93
C LEU A 387 21.80 -12.48 25.77
N ASN A 388 21.05 -12.47 26.87
CA ASN A 388 19.60 -12.69 26.84
C ASN A 388 18.85 -11.63 26.01
N GLU A 389 19.24 -10.36 26.10
CA GLU A 389 18.61 -9.29 25.30
C GLU A 389 18.84 -9.49 23.79
N LEU A 390 20.06 -9.90 23.43
CA LEU A 390 20.43 -10.17 22.04
C LEU A 390 19.67 -11.39 21.48
N LEU A 391 19.45 -12.41 22.33
CA LEU A 391 18.58 -13.53 22.00
C LEU A 391 17.14 -13.06 21.77
N GLN A 392 16.56 -12.24 22.66
CA GLN A 392 15.20 -11.74 22.48
C GLN A 392 15.06 -10.94 21.18
N LEU A 393 16.04 -10.09 20.88
CA LEU A 393 16.10 -9.35 19.61
C LEU A 393 16.10 -10.29 18.41
N GLU A 394 16.91 -11.35 18.41
CA GLU A 394 16.85 -12.36 17.35
C GLU A 394 15.47 -13.02 17.27
N LEU A 395 14.89 -13.46 18.39
CA LEU A 395 13.59 -14.12 18.40
C LEU A 395 12.48 -13.21 17.84
N GLU A 396 12.51 -11.91 18.13
CA GLU A 396 11.58 -10.94 17.52
C GLU A 396 11.76 -10.85 16.00
N LEU A 397 12.99 -10.69 15.53
CA LEU A 397 13.31 -10.63 14.09
C LEU A 397 12.94 -11.94 13.37
N ARG A 398 13.11 -13.09 14.02
CA ARG A 398 12.70 -14.41 13.51
C ARG A 398 11.18 -14.53 13.41
N ARG A 399 10.41 -14.08 14.42
CA ARG A 399 8.94 -14.03 14.36
C ARG A 399 8.48 -13.14 13.22
N ALA A 400 9.07 -11.96 13.07
CA ALA A 400 8.76 -11.04 11.98
C ALA A 400 9.06 -11.66 10.60
N THR A 401 10.16 -12.40 10.48
CA THR A 401 10.50 -13.19 9.29
C THR A 401 9.45 -14.27 9.01
N CYS A 402 8.99 -14.99 10.03
CA CYS A 402 7.94 -15.99 9.89
C CYS A 402 6.62 -15.38 9.39
N ASN A 403 6.23 -14.20 9.89
CA ASN A 403 5.02 -13.51 9.45
C ASN A 403 5.06 -13.19 7.94
N ASP A 404 6.18 -12.63 7.46
CA ASP A 404 6.34 -12.30 6.05
C ASP A 404 6.46 -13.54 5.16
N ALA A 405 7.18 -14.57 5.61
CA ALA A 405 7.33 -15.82 4.89
C ALA A 405 5.97 -16.55 4.78
N LEU A 406 5.19 -16.60 5.85
CA LEU A 406 3.86 -17.22 5.86
C LEU A 406 2.89 -16.48 4.95
N ARG A 407 2.91 -15.14 4.95
CA ARG A 407 2.13 -14.32 4.01
C ARG A 407 2.51 -14.63 2.56
N SER A 408 3.81 -14.76 2.29
CA SER A 408 4.33 -15.11 0.97
C SER A 408 3.88 -16.52 0.54
N VAL A 409 3.95 -17.51 1.43
CA VAL A 409 3.46 -18.88 1.15
C VAL A 409 1.97 -18.86 0.79
N ARG A 410 1.13 -18.19 1.59
CA ARG A 410 -0.32 -18.08 1.33
C ARG A 410 -0.61 -17.45 -0.03
N ASN A 411 0.03 -16.32 -0.34
CA ASN A 411 -0.15 -15.63 -1.61
C ASN A 411 0.32 -16.47 -2.81
N LEU A 412 1.48 -17.12 -2.70
CA LEU A 412 2.02 -17.96 -3.76
C LEU A 412 1.18 -19.22 -3.99
N LEU A 413 0.63 -19.82 -2.93
CA LEU A 413 -0.30 -20.96 -3.06
C LEU A 413 -1.62 -20.54 -3.71
N GLY A 414 -2.17 -19.37 -3.33
CA GLY A 414 -3.36 -18.81 -3.99
C GLY A 414 -3.12 -18.54 -5.48
N ALA A 415 -2.00 -17.91 -5.82
CA ALA A 415 -1.61 -17.69 -7.22
C ALA A 415 -1.43 -19.02 -7.98
N LYS A 416 -0.80 -20.03 -7.35
CA LYS A 416 -0.65 -21.36 -7.93
C LYS A 416 -2.01 -22.03 -8.21
N ALA A 417 -2.97 -21.92 -7.31
CA ALA A 417 -4.31 -22.45 -7.51
C ALA A 417 -5.01 -21.78 -8.72
N LEU A 418 -4.86 -20.47 -8.87
CA LEU A 418 -5.37 -19.73 -10.03
C LEU A 418 -4.71 -20.18 -11.34
N LEU A 419 -3.38 -20.34 -11.36
CA LEU A 419 -2.64 -20.84 -12.53
C LEU A 419 -3.08 -22.26 -12.92
N LEU A 420 -3.32 -23.14 -11.95
CA LEU A 420 -3.83 -24.50 -12.21
C LEU A 420 -5.22 -24.47 -12.84
N ARG A 421 -6.12 -23.63 -12.32
CA ARG A 421 -7.47 -23.45 -12.88
C ARG A 421 -7.40 -22.88 -14.29
N TYR A 422 -6.51 -21.92 -14.54
CA TYR A 422 -6.27 -21.37 -15.88
C TYR A 422 -5.77 -22.43 -16.86
N LYS A 423 -4.72 -23.18 -16.50
CA LYS A 423 -4.15 -24.26 -17.34
C LYS A 423 -5.23 -25.26 -17.75
N ARG A 424 -6.03 -25.73 -16.79
CA ARG A 424 -7.10 -26.72 -17.05
C ARG A 424 -8.16 -26.21 -18.02
N LYS A 425 -8.44 -24.92 -18.04
CA LYS A 425 -9.52 -24.34 -18.84
C LYS A 425 -9.06 -23.89 -20.23
N ASN A 426 -7.85 -23.36 -20.35
CA ASN A 426 -7.43 -22.60 -21.52
C ASN A 426 -6.24 -23.21 -22.27
N THR A 427 -5.52 -24.17 -21.67
CA THR A 427 -4.29 -24.69 -22.25
C THR A 427 -4.56 -26.02 -22.95
N SER A 428 -4.30 -26.05 -24.26
CA SER A 428 -4.38 -27.24 -25.09
C SER A 428 -3.19 -27.27 -26.05
N GLY A 429 -2.79 -28.48 -26.48
CA GLY A 429 -1.60 -28.68 -27.30
C GLY A 429 -0.29 -28.78 -26.50
N GLU A 430 0.68 -29.46 -27.08
CA GLU A 430 1.91 -29.87 -26.41
C GLU A 430 2.80 -28.68 -25.99
N ILE A 431 3.05 -27.74 -26.90
CA ILE A 431 3.93 -26.57 -26.64
C ILE A 431 3.39 -25.69 -25.52
N ALA A 432 2.09 -25.40 -25.52
CA ALA A 432 1.46 -24.56 -24.51
C ALA A 432 1.46 -25.27 -23.14
N THR A 433 1.20 -26.57 -23.13
CA THR A 433 1.25 -27.41 -21.91
C THR A 433 2.64 -27.38 -21.28
N THR A 434 3.69 -27.57 -22.08
CA THR A 434 5.08 -27.55 -21.60
C THR A 434 5.48 -26.19 -21.03
N ARG A 435 5.05 -25.08 -21.65
CA ARG A 435 5.31 -23.72 -21.14
C ARG A 435 4.61 -23.45 -19.81
N ASP A 436 3.36 -23.85 -19.69
CA ASP A 436 2.61 -23.71 -18.43
C ASP A 436 3.20 -24.58 -17.32
N GLU A 437 3.70 -25.78 -17.65
CA GLU A 437 4.39 -26.64 -16.70
C GLU A 437 5.67 -26.03 -16.17
N LYS A 438 6.48 -25.43 -17.04
CA LYS A 438 7.66 -24.67 -16.62
C LYS A 438 7.27 -23.52 -15.69
N THR A 439 6.24 -22.74 -16.04
CA THR A 439 5.73 -21.63 -15.21
C THR A 439 5.24 -22.12 -13.84
N MET A 440 4.60 -23.28 -13.81
CA MET A 440 4.13 -23.94 -12.59
C MET A 440 5.27 -24.45 -11.73
N GLN A 441 6.31 -25.03 -12.33
CA GLN A 441 7.53 -25.44 -11.65
C GLN A 441 8.24 -24.22 -11.02
N ASP A 442 8.39 -23.13 -11.78
CA ASP A 442 8.98 -21.89 -11.29
C ASP A 442 8.19 -21.30 -10.11
N HIS A 443 6.85 -21.33 -10.17
CA HIS A 443 6.00 -20.94 -9.05
C HIS A 443 6.16 -21.86 -7.84
N GLN A 444 6.22 -23.17 -8.06
CA GLN A 444 6.44 -24.13 -6.98
C GLN A 444 7.80 -23.92 -6.30
N GLU A 445 8.83 -23.56 -7.05
CA GLU A 445 10.14 -23.22 -6.51
C GLU A 445 10.08 -21.96 -5.64
N LYS A 446 9.31 -20.93 -6.02
CA LYS A 446 9.05 -19.77 -5.17
C LYS A 446 8.34 -20.16 -3.86
N VAL A 447 7.34 -21.05 -3.93
CA VAL A 447 6.65 -21.58 -2.75
C VAL A 447 7.64 -22.28 -1.81
N LYS A 448 8.49 -23.17 -2.35
CA LYS A 448 9.51 -23.89 -1.55
C LYS A 448 10.51 -22.94 -0.90
N ARG A 449 10.92 -21.85 -1.57
CA ARG A 449 11.82 -20.83 -1.00
C ARG A 449 11.17 -20.10 0.17
N ALA A 450 9.91 -19.66 0.01
CA ALA A 450 9.17 -19.01 1.08
C ALA A 450 8.91 -19.96 2.26
N GLN A 451 8.57 -21.22 1.98
CA GLN A 451 8.40 -22.28 2.98
C GLN A 451 9.70 -22.53 3.76
N TRP A 452 10.84 -22.61 3.07
CA TRP A 452 12.12 -22.75 3.72
C TRP A 452 12.42 -21.57 4.65
N LYS A 453 12.18 -20.33 4.20
CA LYS A 453 12.39 -19.13 5.03
C LYS A 453 11.55 -19.16 6.31
N TYR A 454 10.29 -19.60 6.20
CA TYR A 454 9.42 -19.82 7.34
C TYR A 454 9.95 -20.91 8.28
N ASN A 455 10.23 -22.10 7.75
CA ASN A 455 10.69 -23.24 8.54
C ASN A 455 12.00 -22.93 9.25
N ASN A 456 12.98 -22.35 8.56
CA ASN A 456 14.27 -22.02 9.14
C ASN A 456 14.16 -21.03 10.31
N SER A 457 13.36 -19.97 10.16
CA SER A 457 13.13 -19.03 11.27
C SER A 457 12.25 -19.63 12.38
N ARG A 458 11.27 -20.47 12.05
CA ARG A 458 10.46 -21.21 13.04
C ARG A 458 11.33 -22.16 13.85
N ASP A 459 12.22 -22.89 13.19
CA ASP A 459 13.09 -23.87 13.85
C ASP A 459 14.06 -23.15 14.79
N ALA A 460 14.60 -21.99 14.41
CA ALA A 460 15.39 -21.14 15.32
C ALA A 460 14.58 -20.69 16.56
N LEU A 461 13.30 -20.33 16.40
CA LEU A 461 12.42 -20.02 17.53
C LEU A 461 12.21 -21.23 18.46
N LEU A 462 11.95 -22.40 17.87
CA LEU A 462 11.69 -23.66 18.60
C LEU A 462 12.90 -24.19 19.38
N ARG A 463 14.11 -23.68 19.13
CA ARG A 463 15.29 -23.98 19.96
C ARG A 463 15.19 -23.38 21.37
N HIS A 464 14.39 -22.33 21.53
CA HIS A 464 14.28 -21.56 22.77
C HIS A 464 12.85 -21.40 23.28
N THR A 465 11.89 -22.09 22.67
CA THR A 465 10.52 -22.22 23.19
C THR A 465 10.40 -23.55 23.92
N LYS A 466 9.91 -23.53 25.16
CA LYS A 466 9.66 -24.74 25.96
C LYS A 466 8.54 -25.58 25.38
#